data_AF-A0A1I4HIW1-F1
#
_entry.id   AF-A0A1I4HIW1-F1
#
_cell.length_a   1.000
_cell.length_b   1.000
_cell.length_c   1.000
_cell.angle_alpha   90.00
_cell.angle_beta   90.00
_cell.angle_gamma   90.00
#
_symmetry.space_group_name_H-M   'P 1'
#
loop_
_entity.id
_entity.type
_entity.pdbx_description
1 polymer ?
#
loop_
_entity_poly.entity_id
_entity_poly.type
_entity_poly.pdbx_seq_one_letter_code
_entity_poly.pdbx_strand_id
1 'polypeptide(L)'
;MTKKIIELDELKRIMAVQKEHKERNEVITAARRNSADNSNPFPLGCNPREDLYADFHTNGSIVQYPHGIVVQYGNNYCNKTFYRGEVEDYSRGQDDSKCRSSLGRKLADLETEEERKVEFFKAKLKIQSFLDLITQFKQVREWNFGTVFAYIIAQHYGIDTQYLDITDDLAVALFFAGCRHVGNGKYRPITKRDLEEYGEYAVLYRKTDDLLMNPESAADINRVLPIGYQPFTRCYKQRGYFIDTMQSGDLDDLVNYDLVADHDFKKFHFKRTPEFAAEIYELFDGGRELFHDRSMELLSGLIDEIKAGDSFSEDSFAKVYESFGRTKSKEWWLTKLADCRTEIGEPAFELSDDLKAEIDDSWDIKEFVDQKGLAIGGRMVYYPSD
;
A
#
# COMPACT_ATOMS: atom_id res chain seq x y z
N MET A 1 -24.39 -18.71 6.19
CA MET A 1 -23.33 -19.65 5.77
C MET A 1 -22.36 -19.86 6.93
N THR A 2 -21.61 -20.96 6.96
CA THR A 2 -20.67 -21.27 8.06
C THR A 2 -19.38 -20.49 7.88
N LYS A 3 -18.97 -19.67 8.86
CA LYS A 3 -17.70 -18.93 8.83
C LYS A 3 -16.54 -19.92 8.68
N LYS A 4 -15.63 -19.67 7.73
CA LYS A 4 -14.36 -20.42 7.62
C LYS A 4 -13.42 -19.90 8.71
N ILE A 5 -13.17 -20.72 9.73
CA ILE A 5 -12.31 -20.36 10.86
C ILE A 5 -10.88 -20.85 10.60
N ILE A 6 -9.90 -19.99 10.87
CA ILE A 6 -8.48 -20.35 10.95
C ILE A 6 -8.03 -20.24 12.41
N GLU A 7 -7.35 -21.28 12.89
CA GLU A 7 -6.90 -21.37 14.28
C GLU A 7 -5.65 -20.52 14.52
N LEU A 8 -5.53 -19.97 15.74
CA LEU A 8 -4.38 -19.12 16.11
C LEU A 8 -3.04 -19.87 15.97
N ASP A 9 -3.00 -21.16 16.28
CA ASP A 9 -1.80 -21.99 16.13
C ASP A 9 -1.37 -22.18 14.67
N GLU A 10 -2.30 -22.13 13.72
CA GLU A 10 -1.96 -22.11 12.29
C GLU A 10 -1.35 -20.76 11.91
N LEU A 11 -1.95 -19.65 12.33
CA LEU A 11 -1.44 -18.31 12.07
C LEU A 11 -0.01 -18.12 12.61
N LYS A 12 0.23 -18.54 13.86
CA LYS A 12 1.56 -18.48 14.49
C LYS A 12 2.61 -19.30 13.74
N ARG A 13 2.25 -20.49 13.25
CA ARG A 13 3.15 -21.32 12.42
C ARG A 13 3.50 -20.62 11.10
N ILE A 14 2.53 -20.03 10.42
CA ILE A 14 2.78 -19.30 9.17
C ILE A 14 3.69 -18.09 9.42
N MET A 15 3.44 -17.32 10.48
CA MET A 15 4.28 -16.18 10.86
C MET A 15 5.73 -16.58 11.14
N ALA A 16 5.94 -17.70 11.87
CA ALA A 16 7.27 -18.21 12.16
C ALA A 16 8.03 -18.56 10.87
N VAL A 17 7.38 -19.25 9.92
CA VAL A 17 7.99 -19.57 8.63
C VAL A 17 8.31 -18.29 7.83
N GLN A 18 7.40 -17.32 7.78
CA GLN A 18 7.66 -16.06 7.09
C GLN A 18 8.83 -15.28 7.70
N LYS A 19 9.02 -15.36 9.02
CA LYS A 19 10.17 -14.77 9.72
C LYS A 19 11.49 -15.42 9.25
N GLU A 20 11.56 -16.76 9.23
CA GLU A 20 12.75 -17.48 8.74
C GLU A 20 13.08 -17.15 7.27
N HIS A 21 12.06 -16.92 6.43
CA HIS A 21 12.29 -16.47 5.06
C HIS A 21 12.85 -15.04 4.99
N LYS A 22 12.36 -14.10 5.80
CA LYS A 22 12.91 -12.73 5.85
C LYS A 22 14.37 -12.72 6.29
N GLU A 23 14.71 -13.49 7.32
CA GLU A 23 16.11 -13.65 7.78
C GLU A 23 17.00 -14.23 6.67
N ARG A 24 16.51 -15.21 5.91
CA ARG A 24 17.23 -15.72 4.72
C ARG A 24 17.40 -14.68 3.62
N ASN A 25 16.39 -13.85 3.37
CA ASN A 25 16.47 -12.78 2.38
C ASN A 25 17.59 -11.79 2.73
N GLU A 26 17.75 -11.45 4.00
CA GLU A 26 18.85 -10.59 4.47
C GLU A 26 20.22 -11.23 4.16
N VAL A 27 20.40 -12.52 4.44
CA VAL A 27 21.64 -13.26 4.14
C VAL A 27 21.94 -13.28 2.64
N ILE A 28 20.94 -13.60 1.80
CA ILE A 28 21.09 -13.63 0.34
C ILE A 28 21.43 -12.24 -0.20
N THR A 29 20.74 -11.21 0.31
CA THR A 29 20.96 -9.82 -0.11
C THR A 29 22.37 -9.35 0.27
N ALA A 30 22.83 -9.64 1.49
CA ALA A 30 24.17 -9.31 1.94
C ALA A 30 25.25 -10.01 1.10
N ALA A 31 25.06 -11.29 0.78
CA ALA A 31 25.95 -12.01 -0.12
C ALA A 31 26.02 -11.35 -1.51
N ARG A 32 24.88 -10.85 -2.02
CA ARG A 32 24.80 -10.22 -3.34
C ARG A 32 25.50 -8.87 -3.37
N ARG A 33 25.33 -8.05 -2.34
CA ARG A 33 26.09 -6.81 -2.14
C ARG A 33 27.59 -7.06 -2.12
N ASN A 34 28.05 -8.01 -1.30
CA ASN A 34 29.46 -8.36 -1.20
C ASN A 34 30.07 -8.82 -2.54
N SER A 35 29.31 -9.53 -3.37
CA SER A 35 29.77 -9.95 -4.70
C SER A 35 29.90 -8.76 -5.66
N ALA A 36 28.91 -7.86 -5.68
CA ALA A 36 28.93 -6.65 -6.50
C ALA A 36 30.12 -5.75 -6.14
N ASP A 37 30.36 -5.51 -4.85
CA ASP A 37 31.44 -4.64 -4.36
C ASP A 37 32.84 -5.17 -4.70
N ASN A 38 33.00 -6.51 -4.70
CA ASN A 38 34.30 -7.14 -4.93
C ASN A 38 34.55 -7.56 -6.39
N SER A 39 33.64 -7.24 -7.33
CA SER A 39 33.68 -7.74 -8.71
C SER A 39 33.84 -9.26 -8.82
N ASN A 40 33.47 -9.98 -7.75
CA ASN A 40 33.53 -11.44 -7.70
C ASN A 40 32.25 -12.00 -8.30
N PRO A 41 32.29 -13.06 -9.12
CA PRO A 41 31.08 -13.74 -9.56
C PRO A 41 30.29 -14.17 -8.33
N PHE A 42 29.04 -13.75 -8.25
CA PHE A 42 28.14 -14.15 -7.17
C PHE A 42 28.12 -15.68 -7.13
N PRO A 43 28.32 -16.33 -5.96
CA PRO A 43 28.61 -17.77 -5.89
C PRO A 43 27.47 -18.65 -6.42
N LEU A 44 26.28 -18.10 -6.67
CA LEU A 44 25.14 -18.78 -7.29
C LEU A 44 25.20 -18.79 -8.84
N GLY A 45 26.13 -18.04 -9.43
CA GLY A 45 26.32 -17.88 -10.88
C GLY A 45 26.88 -19.10 -11.62
N CYS A 46 27.01 -20.25 -10.95
CA CYS A 46 27.34 -21.53 -11.56
C CYS A 46 26.11 -22.39 -11.88
N ASN A 47 24.93 -22.00 -11.37
CA ASN A 47 23.68 -22.75 -11.52
C ASN A 47 22.49 -21.79 -11.75
N PRO A 48 21.87 -21.80 -12.95
CA PRO A 48 20.73 -20.93 -13.27
C PRO A 48 19.56 -21.00 -12.28
N ARG A 49 19.36 -22.14 -11.61
CA ARG A 49 18.31 -22.32 -10.59
C ARG A 49 18.60 -21.54 -9.32
N GLU A 50 19.86 -21.48 -8.92
CA GLU A 50 20.31 -20.76 -7.73
C GLU A 50 20.29 -19.25 -7.97
N ASP A 51 20.68 -18.80 -9.15
CA ASP A 51 20.53 -17.40 -9.59
C ASP A 51 19.07 -16.96 -9.56
N LEU A 52 18.17 -17.76 -10.14
CA LEU A 52 16.73 -17.46 -10.13
C LEU A 52 16.17 -17.43 -8.71
N TYR A 53 16.60 -18.36 -7.85
CA TYR A 53 16.21 -18.37 -6.45
C TYR A 53 16.69 -17.09 -5.73
N ALA A 54 17.93 -16.66 -5.98
CA ALA A 54 18.46 -15.44 -5.40
C ALA A 54 17.70 -14.19 -5.86
N ASP A 55 17.33 -14.11 -7.13
CA ASP A 55 16.54 -13.00 -7.67
C ASP A 55 15.21 -12.81 -6.94
N PHE A 56 14.51 -13.91 -6.64
CA PHE A 56 13.25 -13.87 -5.89
C PHE A 56 13.39 -13.50 -4.42
N HIS A 57 14.57 -13.69 -3.82
CA HIS A 57 14.79 -13.53 -2.37
C HIS A 57 15.71 -12.35 -2.02
N THR A 58 16.21 -11.64 -3.03
CA THR A 58 17.03 -10.42 -2.85
C THR A 58 16.13 -9.22 -2.56
N ASN A 59 16.46 -8.45 -1.51
CA ASN A 59 15.91 -7.12 -1.29
C ASN A 59 16.66 -6.09 -2.15
N GLY A 60 15.94 -5.27 -2.92
CA GLY A 60 16.54 -4.26 -3.79
C GLY A 60 16.54 -4.63 -5.28
N SER A 61 16.04 -5.80 -5.66
CA SER A 61 15.89 -6.20 -7.07
C SER A 61 14.99 -5.22 -7.81
N ILE A 62 15.45 -4.71 -8.95
CA ILE A 62 14.70 -3.76 -9.79
C ILE A 62 13.97 -4.54 -10.89
N VAL A 63 12.65 -4.37 -10.97
CA VAL A 63 11.79 -5.05 -11.95
C VAL A 63 10.81 -4.08 -12.56
N GLN A 64 10.62 -4.15 -13.89
CA GLN A 64 9.64 -3.35 -14.62
C GLN A 64 8.28 -4.06 -14.59
N TYR A 65 7.25 -3.37 -14.08
CA TYR A 65 5.85 -3.77 -14.12
C TYR A 65 5.04 -2.83 -15.04
N PRO A 66 3.80 -3.18 -15.42
CA PRO A 66 2.93 -2.29 -16.19
C PRO A 66 2.72 -0.91 -15.54
N HIS A 67 2.70 -0.83 -14.21
CA HIS A 67 2.52 0.43 -13.47
C HIS A 67 3.81 1.20 -13.19
N GLY A 68 4.98 0.64 -13.52
CA GLY A 68 6.28 1.32 -13.37
C GLY A 68 7.41 0.41 -12.92
N ILE A 69 8.57 1.01 -12.67
CA ILE A 69 9.77 0.32 -12.18
C ILE A 69 9.69 0.19 -10.67
N VAL A 70 9.79 -1.04 -10.16
CA VAL A 70 9.65 -1.36 -8.75
C VAL A 70 10.96 -1.92 -8.19
N VAL A 71 11.39 -1.34 -7.07
CA VAL A 71 12.46 -1.92 -6.23
C VAL A 71 11.80 -2.89 -5.27
N GLN A 72 11.98 -4.18 -5.47
CA GLN A 72 11.25 -5.21 -4.75
C GLN A 72 11.90 -5.58 -3.42
N TYR A 73 11.07 -6.06 -2.50
CA TYR A 73 11.53 -6.84 -1.36
C TYR A 73 11.52 -8.33 -1.72
N GLY A 74 12.45 -9.09 -1.14
CA GLY A 74 12.54 -10.54 -1.35
C GLY A 74 11.30 -11.26 -0.87
N ASN A 75 10.98 -12.40 -1.50
CA ASN A 75 9.84 -13.24 -1.17
C ASN A 75 9.95 -13.78 0.26
N ASN A 76 8.87 -13.67 1.03
CA ASN A 76 8.82 -14.15 2.41
C ASN A 76 8.19 -15.55 2.54
N TYR A 77 7.96 -16.24 1.42
CA TYR A 77 7.42 -17.59 1.37
C TYR A 77 7.73 -18.24 0.01
N CYS A 78 7.70 -19.58 -0.06
CA CYS A 78 7.96 -20.31 -1.32
C CYS A 78 6.91 -20.03 -2.40
N ASN A 79 5.64 -19.94 -2.01
CA ASN A 79 4.53 -19.54 -2.86
C ASN A 79 4.10 -18.13 -2.48
N LYS A 80 3.91 -17.26 -3.46
CA LYS A 80 3.54 -15.87 -3.17
C LYS A 80 2.15 -15.87 -2.53
N THR A 81 2.04 -15.39 -1.30
CA THR A 81 0.76 -15.34 -0.59
C THR A 81 0.47 -13.92 -0.17
N PHE A 82 -0.73 -13.46 -0.48
CA PHE A 82 -1.23 -12.13 -0.20
C PHE A 82 -2.29 -12.19 0.89
N TYR A 83 -2.29 -11.15 1.71
CA TYR A 83 -3.14 -11.02 2.88
C TYR A 83 -3.72 -9.61 2.96
N ARG A 84 -4.93 -9.54 3.52
CA ARG A 84 -5.52 -8.29 4.01
C ARG A 84 -6.30 -8.59 5.28
N GLY A 85 -6.00 -7.88 6.35
CA GLY A 85 -6.68 -8.03 7.63
C GLY A 85 -7.60 -6.87 7.91
N GLU A 86 -8.78 -7.16 8.45
CA GLU A 86 -9.78 -6.16 8.81
C GLU A 86 -10.31 -6.41 10.22
N VAL A 87 -10.51 -5.30 10.96
CA VAL A 87 -11.01 -5.33 12.35
C VAL A 87 -12.47 -5.76 12.43
N GLU A 88 -13.21 -5.80 11.35
CA GLU A 88 -14.54 -6.41 11.33
C GLU A 88 -14.89 -6.79 9.90
N ASP A 89 -16.03 -7.44 9.78
CA ASP A 89 -16.60 -7.77 8.49
C ASP A 89 -17.42 -6.59 7.98
N TYR A 90 -16.86 -5.81 7.06
CA TYR A 90 -17.52 -4.63 6.49
C TYR A 90 -18.56 -4.96 5.40
N SER A 91 -18.89 -6.24 5.19
CA SER A 91 -20.00 -6.62 4.31
C SER A 91 -21.32 -6.02 4.80
N ARG A 92 -21.95 -5.16 3.98
CA ARG A 92 -23.25 -4.56 4.30
C ARG A 92 -24.39 -5.40 3.70
N GLY A 93 -25.30 -5.89 4.54
CA GLY A 93 -26.52 -6.58 4.10
C GLY A 93 -26.36 -8.08 3.89
N GLN A 94 -27.13 -8.66 2.97
CA GLN A 94 -27.12 -10.10 2.66
C GLN A 94 -25.94 -10.54 1.76
N ASP A 95 -25.10 -9.59 1.32
CA ASP A 95 -24.04 -9.82 0.33
C ASP A 95 -22.68 -9.93 1.05
N ASP A 96 -22.17 -11.15 1.16
CA ASP A 96 -21.20 -11.59 2.17
C ASP A 96 -19.73 -11.29 1.80
N SER A 97 -19.35 -10.20 1.10
CA SER A 97 -17.90 -9.97 0.78
C SER A 97 -17.42 -8.60 0.25
N LYS A 98 -18.09 -7.46 0.49
CA LYS A 98 -17.61 -6.18 -0.09
C LYS A 98 -16.41 -5.54 0.66
N CYS A 99 -15.21 -6.00 0.38
CA CYS A 99 -13.94 -5.40 0.81
C CYS A 99 -13.52 -4.25 -0.12
N ARG A 100 -13.98 -3.03 0.18
CA ARG A 100 -13.76 -1.85 -0.67
C ARG A 100 -12.52 -1.04 -0.31
N SER A 101 -12.01 -0.27 -1.28
CA SER A 101 -11.05 0.81 -1.04
C SER A 101 -11.65 1.92 -0.17
N SER A 102 -10.82 2.83 0.38
CA SER A 102 -11.31 3.96 1.19
C SER A 102 -12.25 4.86 0.39
N LEU A 103 -11.88 5.19 -0.85
CA LEU A 103 -12.75 5.94 -1.74
C LEU A 103 -14.01 5.14 -2.12
N GLY A 104 -13.89 3.85 -2.43
CA GLY A 104 -15.05 3.00 -2.75
C GLY A 104 -16.09 2.95 -1.63
N ARG A 105 -15.67 2.90 -0.36
CA ARG A 105 -16.59 3.01 0.78
C ARG A 105 -17.34 4.34 0.80
N LYS A 106 -16.63 5.44 0.62
CA LYS A 106 -17.20 6.80 0.60
C LYS A 106 -18.21 6.98 -0.53
N LEU A 107 -17.87 6.50 -1.73
CA LEU A 107 -18.75 6.58 -2.90
C LEU A 107 -20.00 5.71 -2.75
N ALA A 108 -19.90 4.58 -2.06
CA ALA A 108 -21.04 3.70 -1.80
C ALA A 108 -22.09 4.31 -0.86
N ASP A 109 -21.71 5.32 -0.06
CA ASP A 109 -22.62 6.08 0.80
C ASP A 109 -23.36 7.21 0.05
N LEU A 110 -23.01 7.47 -1.21
CA LEU A 110 -23.63 8.51 -2.04
C LEU A 110 -24.76 7.95 -2.89
N GLU A 111 -25.85 8.70 -2.98
CA GLU A 111 -27.09 8.27 -3.64
C GLU A 111 -27.01 8.43 -5.16
N THR A 112 -26.42 9.52 -5.63
CA THR A 112 -26.43 9.86 -7.05
C THR A 112 -25.08 9.63 -7.73
N GLU A 113 -25.11 9.29 -9.01
CA GLU A 113 -23.90 9.18 -9.85
C GLU A 113 -23.16 10.52 -9.96
N GLU A 114 -23.90 11.64 -9.94
CA GLU A 114 -23.31 12.97 -9.99
C GLU A 114 -22.50 13.28 -8.72
N GLU A 115 -23.04 13.01 -7.53
CA GLU A 115 -22.31 13.17 -6.27
C GLU A 115 -21.05 12.29 -6.25
N ARG A 116 -21.15 11.05 -6.74
CA ARG A 116 -20.00 10.14 -6.83
C ARG A 116 -18.90 10.69 -7.75
N LYS A 117 -19.28 11.28 -8.89
CA LYS A 117 -18.32 11.92 -9.82
C LYS A 117 -17.62 13.11 -9.19
N VAL A 118 -18.37 13.97 -8.50
CA VAL A 118 -17.81 15.13 -7.78
C VAL A 118 -16.87 14.68 -6.68
N GLU A 119 -17.27 13.72 -5.85
CA GLU A 119 -16.43 13.23 -4.75
C GLU A 119 -15.18 12.50 -5.26
N PHE A 120 -15.30 11.69 -6.32
CA PHE A 120 -14.14 11.08 -6.97
C PHE A 120 -13.17 12.15 -7.49
N PHE A 121 -13.68 13.19 -8.16
CA PHE A 121 -12.84 14.28 -8.66
C PHE A 121 -12.13 15.03 -7.53
N LYS A 122 -12.84 15.30 -6.42
CA LYS A 122 -12.25 15.89 -5.20
C LYS A 122 -11.16 15.00 -4.61
N ALA A 123 -11.35 13.69 -4.55
CA ALA A 123 -10.32 12.76 -4.10
C ALA A 123 -9.07 12.82 -4.99
N LYS A 124 -9.24 12.92 -6.33
CA LYS A 124 -8.12 13.11 -7.26
C LYS A 124 -7.39 14.44 -7.07
N LEU A 125 -8.11 15.53 -6.80
CA LEU A 125 -7.51 16.82 -6.44
C LEU A 125 -6.65 16.70 -5.17
N LYS A 126 -7.13 16.02 -4.13
CA LYS A 126 -6.35 15.78 -2.90
C LYS A 126 -5.08 14.97 -3.15
N ILE A 127 -5.17 13.91 -3.95
CA ILE A 127 -3.99 13.12 -4.35
C ILE A 127 -3.00 13.99 -5.15
N GLN A 128 -3.49 14.84 -6.06
CA GLN A 128 -2.64 15.73 -6.85
C GLN A 128 -1.95 16.78 -5.96
N SER A 129 -2.66 17.39 -5.02
CA SER A 129 -2.06 18.31 -4.03
C SER A 129 -1.01 17.64 -3.16
N PHE A 130 -1.24 16.39 -2.75
CA PHE A 130 -0.23 15.60 -2.05
C PHE A 130 1.00 15.33 -2.93
N LEU A 131 0.80 15.00 -4.22
CA LEU A 131 1.90 14.84 -5.17
C LEU A 131 2.70 16.15 -5.34
N ASP A 132 2.01 17.28 -5.48
CA ASP A 132 2.62 18.61 -5.59
C ASP A 132 3.41 18.98 -4.31
N LEU A 133 2.99 18.51 -3.14
CA LEU A 133 3.76 18.61 -1.88
C LEU A 133 5.01 17.73 -1.91
N ILE A 134 4.86 16.42 -2.11
CA ILE A 134 5.97 15.48 -1.90
C ILE A 134 7.10 15.61 -2.93
N THR A 135 6.79 16.08 -4.14
CA THR A 135 7.78 16.26 -5.22
C THR A 135 8.78 17.37 -4.95
N GLN A 136 8.54 18.21 -3.94
CA GLN A 136 9.46 19.27 -3.54
C GLN A 136 10.65 18.75 -2.71
N PHE A 137 10.53 17.57 -2.12
CA PHE A 137 11.54 17.03 -1.21
C PHE A 137 12.64 16.24 -1.94
N LYS A 138 13.84 16.28 -1.35
CA LYS A 138 15.03 15.56 -1.81
C LYS A 138 14.76 14.05 -1.96
N GLN A 139 14.01 13.47 -1.01
CA GLN A 139 13.57 12.06 -0.99
C GLN A 139 12.96 11.60 -2.31
N VAL A 140 12.17 12.46 -2.95
CA VAL A 140 11.50 12.15 -4.23
C VAL A 140 12.37 12.55 -5.41
N ARG A 141 13.00 13.73 -5.37
CA ARG A 141 13.81 14.26 -6.48
C ARG A 141 15.06 13.43 -6.76
N GLU A 142 15.65 12.83 -5.73
CA GLU A 142 16.85 12.00 -5.85
C GLU A 142 16.52 10.50 -5.97
N TRP A 143 15.24 10.10 -5.92
CA TRP A 143 14.84 8.70 -6.02
C TRP A 143 15.14 8.12 -7.42
N ASN A 144 16.30 7.50 -7.55
CA ASN A 144 16.85 7.05 -8.83
C ASN A 144 16.77 5.53 -9.04
N PHE A 145 16.02 4.81 -8.21
CA PHE A 145 15.92 3.34 -8.27
C PHE A 145 14.65 2.82 -8.96
N GLY A 146 13.64 3.67 -9.15
CA GLY A 146 12.38 3.25 -9.75
C GLY A 146 11.35 4.36 -9.83
N THR A 147 10.12 4.01 -10.20
CA THR A 147 9.01 4.95 -10.31
C THR A 147 8.45 5.27 -8.93
N VAL A 148 8.15 6.56 -8.68
CA VAL A 148 7.51 7.02 -7.45
C VAL A 148 5.99 6.93 -7.60
N PHE A 149 5.37 6.07 -6.79
CA PHE A 149 3.92 5.84 -6.80
C PHE A 149 3.21 6.75 -5.80
N ALA A 150 3.14 8.04 -6.13
CA ALA A 150 2.59 9.05 -5.22
C ALA A 150 1.16 8.76 -4.72
N TYR A 151 0.32 8.13 -5.56
CA TYR A 151 -1.03 7.73 -5.19
C TYR A 151 -1.06 6.64 -4.09
N ILE A 152 -0.10 5.71 -4.10
CA ILE A 152 0.03 4.70 -3.05
C ILE A 152 0.61 5.30 -1.77
N ILE A 153 1.59 6.20 -1.91
CA ILE A 153 2.12 6.94 -0.78
C ILE A 153 0.96 7.71 -0.12
N ALA A 154 0.15 8.44 -0.89
CA ALA A 154 -1.03 9.16 -0.41
C ALA A 154 -1.98 8.26 0.37
N GLN A 155 -2.30 7.06 -0.15
CA GLN A 155 -3.12 6.07 0.53
C GLN A 155 -2.57 5.69 1.91
N HIS A 156 -1.27 5.38 1.98
CA HIS A 156 -0.64 5.01 3.25
C HIS A 156 -0.74 6.18 4.25
N TYR A 157 -0.72 7.42 3.81
CA TYR A 157 -0.88 8.59 4.69
C TYR A 157 -2.34 9.05 4.91
N GLY A 158 -3.31 8.21 4.52
CA GLY A 158 -4.72 8.37 4.89
C GLY A 158 -5.50 9.30 3.97
N ILE A 159 -5.01 9.55 2.76
CA ILE A 159 -5.80 10.18 1.69
C ILE A 159 -6.69 9.09 1.06
N ASP A 160 -7.96 9.40 0.81
CA ASP A 160 -8.89 8.47 0.17
C ASP A 160 -8.44 8.16 -1.25
N THR A 161 -8.27 6.88 -1.58
CA THR A 161 -7.88 6.45 -2.93
C THR A 161 -8.72 5.27 -3.40
N GLN A 162 -8.68 5.00 -4.70
CA GLN A 162 -9.30 3.81 -5.28
C GLN A 162 -8.48 2.53 -5.10
N TYR A 163 -7.28 2.63 -4.53
CA TYR A 163 -6.42 1.47 -4.37
C TYR A 163 -6.81 0.70 -3.12
N LEU A 164 -6.62 -0.62 -3.14
CA LEU A 164 -6.80 -1.47 -1.97
C LEU A 164 -5.44 -1.94 -1.47
N ASP A 165 -5.14 -1.66 -0.20
CA ASP A 165 -3.89 -2.13 0.42
C ASP A 165 -3.93 -3.63 0.65
N ILE A 166 -2.90 -4.30 0.14
CA ILE A 166 -2.62 -5.73 0.31
C ILE A 166 -1.19 -5.85 0.86
N THR A 167 -0.90 -6.93 1.57
CA THR A 167 0.46 -7.23 2.03
C THR A 167 0.80 -8.69 1.75
N ASP A 168 2.06 -9.03 1.52
CA ASP A 168 2.48 -10.43 1.53
C ASP A 168 2.89 -10.91 2.94
N ASP A 169 2.77 -10.06 3.95
CA ASP A 169 3.17 -10.32 5.33
C ASP A 169 1.95 -10.58 6.23
N LEU A 170 1.81 -11.83 6.70
CA LEU A 170 0.69 -12.20 7.55
C LEU A 170 0.70 -11.40 8.86
N ALA A 171 1.87 -11.11 9.43
CA ALA A 171 1.95 -10.37 10.68
C ALA A 171 1.39 -8.94 10.52
N VAL A 172 1.68 -8.29 9.39
CA VAL A 172 1.15 -6.97 9.05
C VAL A 172 -0.37 -7.02 8.89
N ALA A 173 -0.90 -8.01 8.18
CA ALA A 173 -2.35 -8.19 8.05
C ALA A 173 -3.02 -8.43 9.41
N LEU A 174 -2.44 -9.26 10.27
CA LEU A 174 -2.95 -9.51 11.61
C LEU A 174 -2.90 -8.28 12.51
N PHE A 175 -1.91 -7.40 12.32
CA PHE A 175 -1.87 -6.12 13.02
C PHE A 175 -3.11 -5.28 12.71
N PHE A 176 -3.47 -5.11 11.43
CA PHE A 176 -4.67 -4.38 11.04
C PHE A 176 -5.98 -5.07 11.43
N ALA A 177 -5.98 -6.40 11.54
CA ALA A 177 -7.14 -7.17 11.98
C ALA A 177 -7.31 -7.23 13.52
N GLY A 178 -6.22 -7.05 14.27
CA GLY A 178 -6.12 -7.23 15.71
C GLY A 178 -5.88 -5.94 16.51
N CYS A 179 -5.51 -4.84 15.88
CA CYS A 179 -5.30 -3.55 16.55
C CYS A 179 -6.36 -2.53 16.14
N ARG A 180 -6.77 -1.67 17.09
CA ARG A 180 -7.67 -0.55 16.83
C ARG A 180 -6.86 0.71 16.51
N HIS A 181 -7.22 1.39 15.43
CA HIS A 181 -6.71 2.72 15.11
C HIS A 181 -7.27 3.76 16.09
N VAL A 182 -6.42 4.63 16.62
CA VAL A 182 -6.78 5.68 17.59
C VAL A 182 -6.51 7.09 17.06
N GLY A 183 -6.29 7.24 15.75
CA GLY A 183 -5.98 8.52 15.10
C GLY A 183 -4.48 8.77 14.93
N ASN A 184 -4.12 9.67 14.00
CA ASN A 184 -2.76 10.13 13.72
C ASN A 184 -1.73 8.99 13.55
N GLY A 185 -2.11 7.94 12.81
CA GLY A 185 -1.25 6.77 12.58
C GLY A 185 -0.99 5.89 13.82
N LYS A 186 -1.62 6.17 14.97
CA LYS A 186 -1.44 5.41 16.20
C LYS A 186 -2.45 4.28 16.31
N TYR A 187 -1.99 3.19 16.90
CA TYR A 187 -2.78 1.98 17.14
C TYR A 187 -2.62 1.54 18.58
N ARG A 188 -3.60 0.76 19.05
CA ARG A 188 -3.51 0.00 20.29
C ARG A 188 -4.07 -1.41 20.07
N PRO A 189 -3.67 -2.41 20.85
CA PRO A 189 -4.34 -3.70 20.85
C PRO A 189 -5.85 -3.53 21.13
N ILE A 190 -6.66 -4.41 20.54
CA ILE A 190 -8.07 -4.55 20.94
C ILE A 190 -8.16 -4.96 22.42
N THR A 191 -9.17 -4.43 23.09
CA THR A 191 -9.50 -4.73 24.48
C THR A 191 -10.79 -5.53 24.55
N LYS A 192 -11.13 -6.06 25.73
CA LYS A 192 -12.43 -6.73 25.96
C LYS A 192 -13.63 -5.85 25.58
N ARG A 193 -13.53 -4.53 25.81
CA ARG A 193 -14.57 -3.56 25.43
C ARG A 193 -14.69 -3.43 23.91
N ASP A 194 -13.59 -3.48 23.16
CA ASP A 194 -13.65 -3.44 21.69
C ASP A 194 -14.26 -4.73 21.12
N LEU A 195 -14.15 -5.87 21.83
CA LEU A 195 -14.83 -7.11 21.43
C LEU A 195 -16.36 -7.01 21.56
N GLU A 196 -16.88 -6.18 22.46
CA GLU A 196 -18.32 -5.90 22.57
C GLU A 196 -18.83 -5.12 21.35
N GLU A 197 -17.96 -4.31 20.72
CA GLU A 197 -18.27 -3.50 19.53
C GLU A 197 -18.09 -4.29 18.23
N TYR A 198 -16.92 -4.91 18.03
CA TYR A 198 -16.55 -5.58 16.78
C TYR A 198 -16.83 -7.09 16.76
N GLY A 199 -17.18 -7.68 17.90
CA GLY A 199 -17.32 -9.12 18.07
C GLY A 199 -16.00 -9.87 18.26
N GLU A 200 -16.09 -11.17 18.55
CA GLU A 200 -14.94 -12.05 18.86
C GLU A 200 -14.12 -12.52 17.65
N TYR A 201 -14.52 -12.18 16.43
CA TYR A 201 -13.88 -12.66 15.21
C TYR A 201 -13.39 -11.51 14.34
N ALA A 202 -12.13 -11.60 13.94
CA ALA A 202 -11.54 -10.74 12.92
C ALA A 202 -11.69 -11.35 11.52
N VAL A 203 -11.47 -10.53 10.49
CA VAL A 203 -11.48 -10.99 9.09
C VAL A 203 -10.07 -11.00 8.53
N LEU A 204 -9.72 -12.08 7.84
CA LEU A 204 -8.47 -12.25 7.10
C LEU A 204 -8.79 -12.72 5.69
N TYR A 205 -8.51 -11.89 4.70
CA TYR A 205 -8.50 -12.28 3.31
C TYR A 205 -7.13 -12.88 2.96
N ARG A 206 -7.12 -14.02 2.28
CA ARG A 206 -5.89 -14.72 1.84
C ARG A 206 -6.00 -15.22 0.41
N LYS A 207 -5.00 -14.92 -0.42
CA LYS A 207 -4.79 -15.51 -1.75
C LYS A 207 -3.40 -16.10 -1.83
N THR A 208 -3.28 -17.36 -2.22
CA THR A 208 -1.98 -17.98 -2.52
C THR A 208 -1.88 -18.11 -4.03
N ASP A 209 -0.86 -17.47 -4.58
CA ASP A 209 -0.52 -17.54 -5.99
C ASP A 209 0.58 -18.59 -6.19
N ASP A 210 0.33 -19.50 -7.14
CA ASP A 210 1.27 -20.55 -7.51
C ASP A 210 1.93 -20.19 -8.84
N LEU A 211 2.81 -19.18 -8.76
CA LEU A 211 3.57 -18.64 -9.90
C LEU A 211 4.39 -19.70 -10.64
N LEU A 212 4.57 -20.90 -10.08
CA LEU A 212 5.34 -21.99 -10.67
C LEU A 212 4.53 -22.90 -11.61
N MET A 213 3.19 -22.87 -11.53
CA MET A 213 2.35 -23.91 -12.15
C MET A 213 1.53 -23.44 -13.37
N ASN A 214 1.41 -22.13 -13.64
CA ASN A 214 0.58 -21.69 -14.76
C ASN A 214 1.04 -20.39 -15.46
N PRO A 215 1.95 -20.46 -16.45
CA PRO A 215 2.37 -19.30 -17.25
C PRO A 215 1.22 -18.62 -18.01
N GLU A 216 0.17 -19.36 -18.36
CA GLU A 216 -1.04 -18.81 -19.01
C GLU A 216 -1.90 -17.98 -18.06
N SER A 217 -1.71 -18.12 -16.74
CA SER A 217 -2.35 -17.25 -15.73
C SER A 217 -1.68 -15.88 -15.60
N ALA A 218 -0.60 -15.60 -16.35
CA ALA A 218 0.07 -14.30 -16.33
C ALA A 218 -0.82 -13.12 -16.75
N ALA A 219 -1.90 -13.38 -17.49
CA ALA A 219 -2.95 -12.41 -17.76
C ALA A 219 -3.79 -12.05 -16.51
N ASP A 220 -3.95 -12.98 -15.55
CA ASP A 220 -4.63 -12.79 -14.26
C ASP A 220 -3.69 -12.32 -13.14
N ILE A 221 -2.37 -12.49 -13.30
CA ILE A 221 -1.32 -11.92 -12.43
C ILE A 221 -1.38 -10.37 -12.41
N ASN A 222 -2.06 -9.74 -13.37
CA ASN A 222 -2.19 -8.29 -13.56
C ASN A 222 -3.00 -7.52 -12.49
N ARG A 223 -3.31 -8.12 -11.34
CA ARG A 223 -4.28 -7.53 -10.41
C ARG A 223 -3.74 -7.15 -9.02
N VAL A 224 -2.77 -7.88 -8.46
CA VAL A 224 -2.11 -7.53 -7.18
C VAL A 224 -0.68 -7.07 -7.46
N LEU A 225 -0.49 -5.75 -7.52
CA LEU A 225 0.74 -5.14 -8.00
C LEU A 225 1.67 -4.74 -6.85
N PRO A 226 2.99 -5.00 -6.97
CA PRO A 226 3.95 -4.63 -5.93
C PRO A 226 4.15 -3.11 -5.86
N ILE A 227 4.21 -2.59 -4.63
CA ILE A 227 4.59 -1.19 -4.38
C ILE A 227 6.11 -1.05 -4.29
N GLY A 228 6.76 -2.02 -3.63
CA GLY A 228 8.20 -2.03 -3.41
C GLY A 228 8.68 -0.97 -2.42
N TYR A 229 9.98 -0.69 -2.46
CA TYR A 229 10.56 0.45 -1.76
C TYR A 229 10.13 1.75 -2.45
N GLN A 230 9.65 2.69 -1.65
CA GLN A 230 9.19 4.00 -2.08
C GLN A 230 9.79 5.07 -1.14
N PRO A 231 9.89 6.34 -1.59
CA PRO A 231 10.13 7.47 -0.70
C PRO A 231 9.17 7.46 0.49
N PHE A 232 9.59 8.01 1.63
CA PHE A 232 8.79 8.06 2.86
C PHE A 232 8.37 6.69 3.43
N THR A 233 9.13 5.65 3.09
CA THR A 233 9.36 4.34 3.77
C THR A 233 8.19 3.45 4.23
N ARG A 234 7.01 3.98 4.52
CA ARG A 234 5.88 3.25 5.10
C ARG A 234 5.39 2.10 4.21
N CYS A 235 5.39 2.29 2.90
CA CYS A 235 4.95 1.26 1.95
C CYS A 235 5.76 -0.04 2.08
N TYR A 236 7.09 0.03 2.22
CA TYR A 236 7.90 -1.19 2.33
C TYR A 236 7.85 -1.77 3.75
N LYS A 237 7.71 -0.94 4.79
CA LYS A 237 7.57 -1.40 6.18
C LYS A 237 6.35 -2.30 6.35
N GLN A 238 5.31 -2.03 5.58
CA GLN A 238 4.07 -2.81 5.53
C GLN A 238 4.09 -3.91 4.45
N ARG A 239 5.21 -4.04 3.71
CA ARG A 239 5.37 -4.92 2.54
C ARG A 239 4.18 -4.82 1.58
N GLY A 240 3.90 -3.58 1.20
CA GLY A 240 2.70 -3.21 0.49
C GLY A 240 2.65 -3.74 -0.94
N TYR A 241 1.48 -4.25 -1.28
CA TYR A 241 0.92 -4.48 -2.61
C TYR A 241 -0.35 -3.65 -2.75
N PHE A 242 -0.78 -3.41 -3.97
CA PHE A 242 -2.05 -2.74 -4.22
C PHE A 242 -2.87 -3.45 -5.29
N ILE A 243 -4.18 -3.23 -5.22
CA ILE A 243 -5.12 -3.53 -6.29
C ILE A 243 -5.76 -2.21 -6.71
N ASP A 244 -5.80 -1.90 -8.01
CA ASP A 244 -6.67 -0.84 -8.50
C ASP A 244 -8.10 -1.37 -8.58
N THR A 245 -9.00 -0.80 -7.77
CA THR A 245 -10.39 -1.25 -7.74
C THR A 245 -11.24 -0.67 -8.88
N MET A 246 -10.67 0.21 -9.73
CA MET A 246 -11.33 0.81 -10.90
C MET A 246 -10.92 0.09 -12.20
N GLN A 247 -11.44 -1.11 -12.44
CA GLN A 247 -10.94 -1.97 -13.53
C GLN A 247 -11.36 -1.52 -14.94
N SER A 248 -12.61 -1.06 -15.11
CA SER A 248 -13.20 -0.63 -16.39
C SER A 248 -13.11 0.88 -16.62
N GLY A 249 -12.68 1.64 -15.60
CA GLY A 249 -12.73 3.10 -15.59
C GLY A 249 -14.07 3.68 -15.13
N ASP A 250 -15.03 2.84 -14.72
CA ASP A 250 -16.31 3.26 -14.15
C ASP A 250 -16.26 3.35 -12.62
N LEU A 251 -17.03 4.28 -12.04
CA LEU A 251 -17.21 4.39 -10.60
C LEU A 251 -18.03 3.24 -10.01
N ASP A 252 -18.83 2.55 -10.83
CA ASP A 252 -19.58 1.38 -10.36
C ASP A 252 -18.65 0.26 -9.87
N ASP A 253 -17.48 0.10 -10.51
CA ASP A 253 -16.45 -0.84 -10.07
C ASP A 253 -16.05 -0.56 -8.62
N LEU A 254 -15.83 0.71 -8.25
CA LEU A 254 -15.43 1.10 -6.90
C LEU A 254 -16.50 0.83 -5.85
N VAL A 255 -17.76 1.07 -6.23
CA VAL A 255 -18.91 0.96 -5.34
C VAL A 255 -19.31 -0.50 -5.13
N ASN A 256 -19.12 -1.35 -6.14
CA ASN A 256 -19.51 -2.75 -6.11
C ASN A 256 -18.36 -3.72 -5.95
N TYR A 257 -17.12 -3.23 -5.87
CA TYR A 257 -15.91 -4.03 -5.70
C TYR A 257 -16.02 -5.06 -4.56
N ASP A 258 -15.61 -6.28 -4.88
CA ASP A 258 -15.57 -7.43 -3.99
C ASP A 258 -14.25 -8.19 -4.15
N LEU A 259 -13.40 -8.14 -3.13
CA LEU A 259 -12.08 -8.79 -3.15
C LEU A 259 -12.16 -10.32 -3.35
N VAL A 260 -13.22 -10.97 -2.87
CA VAL A 260 -13.41 -12.43 -3.00
C VAL A 260 -13.83 -12.76 -4.43
N ALA A 261 -14.83 -12.07 -4.95
CA ALA A 261 -15.38 -12.34 -6.28
C ALA A 261 -14.45 -11.87 -7.42
N ASP A 262 -13.83 -10.70 -7.25
CA ASP A 262 -13.05 -10.06 -8.32
C ASP A 262 -11.60 -10.55 -8.37
N HIS A 263 -11.07 -11.11 -7.28
CA HIS A 263 -9.63 -11.42 -7.16
C HIS A 263 -9.31 -12.80 -6.56
N ASP A 264 -10.31 -13.65 -6.36
CA ASP A 264 -10.19 -15.02 -5.82
C ASP A 264 -9.57 -15.10 -4.42
N PHE A 265 -9.68 -14.03 -3.63
CA PHE A 265 -9.28 -14.11 -2.23
C PHE A 265 -10.26 -15.00 -1.45
N LYS A 266 -9.72 -15.76 -0.51
CA LYS A 266 -10.53 -16.52 0.44
C LYS A 266 -10.68 -15.69 1.72
N LYS A 267 -11.92 -15.50 2.16
CA LYS A 267 -12.27 -14.87 3.43
C LYS A 267 -12.22 -15.90 4.57
N PHE A 268 -11.35 -15.66 5.54
CA PHE A 268 -11.23 -16.43 6.78
C PHE A 268 -11.58 -15.56 7.98
N HIS A 269 -11.95 -16.21 9.07
CA HIS A 269 -12.14 -15.59 10.37
C HIS A 269 -11.20 -16.24 11.37
N PHE A 270 -10.66 -15.47 12.30
CA PHE A 270 -9.92 -16.03 13.43
C PHE A 270 -10.47 -15.43 14.72
N LYS A 271 -10.44 -16.25 15.78
CA LYS A 271 -10.86 -15.79 17.10
C LYS A 271 -9.81 -14.81 17.63
N ARG A 272 -10.21 -13.56 17.81
CA ARG A 272 -9.34 -12.52 18.34
C ARG A 272 -9.37 -12.54 19.86
N THR A 273 -8.21 -12.39 20.47
CA THR A 273 -8.09 -12.24 21.93
C THR A 273 -7.21 -11.02 22.23
N PRO A 274 -7.44 -10.30 23.35
CA PRO A 274 -6.59 -9.19 23.75
C PRO A 274 -5.11 -9.61 23.87
N GLU A 275 -4.87 -10.85 24.31
CA GLU A 275 -3.52 -11.39 24.47
C GLU A 275 -2.83 -11.56 23.13
N PHE A 276 -3.51 -12.13 22.12
CA PHE A 276 -2.94 -12.29 20.79
C PHE A 276 -2.74 -10.95 20.08
N ALA A 277 -3.68 -10.01 20.25
CA ALA A 277 -3.54 -8.67 19.71
C ALA A 277 -2.35 -7.92 20.32
N ALA A 278 -2.11 -8.07 21.63
CA ALA A 278 -0.94 -7.51 22.28
C ALA A 278 0.36 -8.13 21.76
N GLU A 279 0.40 -9.46 21.57
CA GLU A 279 1.55 -10.15 20.97
C GLU A 279 1.90 -9.60 19.57
N ILE A 280 0.89 -9.41 18.71
CA ILE A 280 1.08 -8.81 17.38
C ILE A 280 1.50 -7.34 17.46
N TYR A 281 0.93 -6.57 18.39
CA TYR A 281 1.28 -5.16 18.57
C TYR A 281 2.74 -4.97 19.00
N GLU A 282 3.21 -5.78 19.94
CA GLU A 282 4.60 -5.76 20.42
C GLU A 282 5.59 -6.24 19.35
N LEU A 283 5.19 -7.17 18.48
CA LEU A 283 6.01 -7.60 17.34
C LEU A 283 6.42 -6.42 16.42
N PHE A 284 5.61 -5.37 16.37
CA PHE A 284 5.88 -4.16 15.59
C PHE A 284 6.28 -2.95 16.46
N ASP A 285 6.77 -3.19 17.67
CA ASP A 285 7.20 -2.15 18.61
C ASP A 285 6.13 -1.07 18.82
N GLY A 286 4.90 -1.54 19.08
CA GLY A 286 3.72 -0.68 19.24
C GLY A 286 3.27 0.03 17.96
N GLY A 287 3.64 -0.52 16.80
CA GLY A 287 3.38 0.04 15.48
C GLY A 287 4.50 0.95 14.96
N ARG A 288 5.54 1.26 15.74
CA ARG A 288 6.66 2.09 15.26
C ARG A 288 7.34 1.47 14.03
N GLU A 289 7.47 0.16 14.00
CA GLU A 289 8.06 -0.55 12.85
C GLU A 289 7.23 -0.39 11.56
N LEU A 290 5.91 -0.14 11.66
CA LEU A 290 5.01 -0.03 10.52
C LEU A 290 4.70 1.41 10.10
N PHE A 291 4.76 2.37 11.03
CA PHE A 291 4.24 3.73 10.80
C PHE A 291 5.27 4.84 10.99
N HIS A 292 6.36 4.61 11.73
CA HIS A 292 7.30 5.68 12.07
C HIS A 292 8.06 6.13 10.82
N ASP A 293 7.88 7.37 10.41
CA ASP A 293 8.68 8.03 9.39
C ASP A 293 8.78 9.50 9.80
N ARG A 294 9.98 9.93 10.19
CA ARG A 294 10.19 11.26 10.77
C ARG A 294 9.75 12.37 9.80
N SER A 295 10.06 12.22 8.51
CA SER A 295 9.69 13.22 7.51
C SER A 295 8.16 13.35 7.43
N MET A 296 7.43 12.24 7.53
CA MET A 296 5.96 12.26 7.46
C MET A 296 5.27 12.60 8.78
N GLU A 297 5.94 12.40 9.91
CA GLU A 297 5.52 12.99 11.20
C GLU A 297 5.60 14.52 11.15
N LEU A 298 6.66 15.07 10.57
CA LEU A 298 6.80 16.52 10.37
C LEU A 298 5.76 17.07 9.38
N LEU A 299 5.40 16.29 8.35
CA LEU A 299 4.39 16.66 7.36
C LEU A 299 2.95 16.38 7.79
N SER A 300 2.70 15.79 8.96
CA SER A 300 1.36 15.31 9.31
C SER A 300 0.32 16.44 9.32
N GLY A 301 0.70 17.64 9.77
CA GLY A 301 -0.16 18.82 9.76
C GLY A 301 -0.59 19.21 8.34
N LEU A 302 0.36 19.32 7.41
CA LEU A 302 0.08 19.64 6.00
C LEU A 302 -0.75 18.55 5.32
N ILE A 303 -0.50 17.28 5.65
CA ILE A 303 -1.29 16.16 5.11
C ILE A 303 -2.73 16.22 5.62
N ASP A 304 -2.93 16.55 6.90
CA ASP A 304 -4.27 16.73 7.47
C ASP A 304 -4.98 17.96 6.86
N GLU A 305 -4.26 19.04 6.56
CA GLU A 305 -4.77 20.19 5.79
C GLU A 305 -5.20 19.77 4.38
N ILE A 306 -4.41 18.97 3.66
CA ILE A 306 -4.79 18.43 2.33
C ILE A 306 -6.04 17.54 2.44
N LYS A 307 -6.12 16.70 3.46
CA LYS A 307 -7.25 15.78 3.67
C LYS A 307 -8.54 16.52 4.01
N ALA A 308 -8.46 17.53 4.87
CA ALA A 308 -9.61 18.32 5.30
C ALA A 308 -9.96 19.45 4.33
N GLY A 309 -8.99 19.91 3.54
CA GLY A 309 -9.10 21.07 2.67
C GLY A 309 -10.03 20.86 1.48
N ASP A 310 -10.61 21.97 1.07
CA ASP A 310 -11.46 22.11 -0.10
C ASP A 310 -10.96 23.26 -1.00
N SER A 311 -9.67 23.60 -0.95
CA SER A 311 -9.05 24.60 -1.84
C SER A 311 -7.88 24.00 -2.60
N PHE A 312 -7.84 24.19 -3.92
CA PHE A 312 -6.85 23.58 -4.80
C PHE A 312 -6.28 24.58 -5.79
N SER A 313 -5.01 24.41 -6.16
CA SER A 313 -4.39 25.26 -7.16
C SER A 313 -5.00 25.06 -8.55
N GLU A 314 -4.93 26.08 -9.41
CA GLU A 314 -5.34 25.97 -10.81
C GLU A 314 -4.57 24.87 -11.57
N ASP A 315 -3.28 24.69 -11.23
CA ASP A 315 -2.43 23.67 -11.82
C ASP A 315 -2.86 22.25 -11.41
N SER A 316 -3.15 22.04 -10.12
CA SER A 316 -3.70 20.76 -9.63
C SER A 316 -5.04 20.46 -10.32
N PHE A 317 -5.91 21.46 -10.48
CA PHE A 317 -7.16 21.31 -11.22
C PHE A 317 -6.94 20.93 -12.69
N ALA A 318 -6.01 21.61 -13.38
CA ALA A 318 -5.73 21.34 -14.78
C ALA A 318 -5.22 19.91 -15.01
N LYS A 319 -4.28 19.44 -14.16
CA LYS A 319 -3.74 18.07 -14.20
C LYS A 319 -4.82 17.01 -13.97
N VAL A 320 -5.70 17.22 -12.99
CA VAL A 320 -6.79 16.28 -12.67
C VAL A 320 -7.88 16.30 -13.75
N TYR A 321 -8.23 17.48 -14.26
CA TYR A 321 -9.19 17.62 -15.36
C TYR A 321 -8.72 16.87 -16.61
N GLU A 322 -7.45 17.00 -16.97
CA GLU A 322 -6.85 16.32 -18.11
C GLU A 322 -6.94 14.79 -17.98
N SER A 323 -6.69 14.28 -16.78
CA SER A 323 -6.62 12.84 -16.51
C SER A 323 -7.98 12.19 -16.28
N PHE A 324 -8.91 12.88 -15.61
CA PHE A 324 -10.16 12.29 -15.10
C PHE A 324 -11.42 13.13 -15.39
N GLY A 325 -11.27 14.41 -15.74
CA GLY A 325 -12.38 15.36 -15.83
C GLY A 325 -13.04 15.46 -17.21
N ARG A 326 -12.43 14.93 -18.27
CA ARG A 326 -12.89 15.09 -19.68
C ARG A 326 -14.29 14.53 -19.98
N THR A 327 -14.90 13.84 -19.04
CA THR A 327 -16.30 13.38 -19.10
C THR A 327 -17.31 14.53 -19.04
N LYS A 328 -16.91 15.71 -18.56
CA LYS A 328 -17.72 16.94 -18.46
C LYS A 328 -16.89 18.16 -18.85
N SER A 329 -17.53 19.31 -19.10
CA SER A 329 -16.81 20.55 -19.39
C SER A 329 -16.14 21.12 -18.14
N LYS A 330 -15.12 21.98 -18.32
CA LYS A 330 -14.46 22.66 -17.19
C LYS A 330 -15.45 23.49 -16.37
N GLU A 331 -16.35 24.21 -17.04
CA GLU A 331 -17.36 25.06 -16.41
C GLU A 331 -18.32 24.24 -15.53
N TRP A 332 -18.67 23.03 -15.98
CA TRP A 332 -19.49 22.11 -15.19
C TRP A 332 -18.78 21.73 -13.89
N TRP A 333 -17.49 21.35 -13.97
CA TRP A 333 -16.70 21.02 -12.77
C TRP A 333 -16.56 22.20 -11.84
N LEU A 334 -16.20 23.38 -12.35
CA LEU A 334 -16.05 24.59 -11.54
C LEU A 334 -17.37 24.96 -10.83
N THR A 335 -18.50 24.83 -11.51
CA THR A 335 -19.83 25.06 -10.92
C THR A 335 -20.10 24.05 -9.79
N LYS A 336 -19.89 22.76 -10.05
CA LYS A 336 -20.19 21.70 -9.07
C LYS A 336 -19.26 21.71 -7.87
N LEU A 337 -17.98 22.04 -8.07
CA LEU A 337 -17.03 22.22 -6.99
C LEU A 337 -17.42 23.43 -6.13
N ALA A 338 -17.82 24.55 -6.75
CA ALA A 338 -18.29 25.73 -6.02
C ALA A 338 -19.58 25.44 -5.21
N ASP A 339 -20.53 24.67 -5.77
CA ASP A 339 -21.74 24.22 -5.06
C ASP A 339 -21.39 23.42 -3.78
N CYS A 340 -20.28 22.68 -3.82
CA CYS A 340 -19.72 21.91 -2.70
C CYS A 340 -18.72 22.71 -1.84
N ARG A 341 -18.66 24.04 -1.98
CA ARG A 341 -17.72 24.94 -1.28
C ARG A 341 -16.25 24.57 -1.49
N THR A 342 -15.94 24.05 -2.68
CA THR A 342 -14.58 23.74 -3.11
C THR A 342 -14.06 24.85 -4.03
N GLU A 343 -12.96 25.47 -3.64
CA GLU A 343 -12.35 26.63 -4.29
C GLU A 343 -11.17 26.21 -5.17
N ILE A 344 -11.05 26.84 -6.35
CA ILE A 344 -9.91 26.66 -7.26
C ILE A 344 -9.20 28.00 -7.41
N GLY A 345 -7.89 28.02 -7.13
CA GLY A 345 -7.06 29.22 -7.17
C GLY A 345 -5.80 29.02 -6.33
N GLU A 346 -5.94 29.21 -5.01
CA GLU A 346 -4.85 29.03 -4.04
C GLU A 346 -4.91 27.63 -3.38
N PRO A 347 -3.76 26.98 -3.14
CA PRO A 347 -3.73 25.69 -2.45
C PRO A 347 -4.15 25.82 -0.98
N ALA A 348 -4.69 24.73 -0.42
CA ALA A 348 -5.10 24.69 0.99
C ALA A 348 -3.95 24.70 2.02
N PHE A 349 -2.69 24.62 1.58
CA PHE A 349 -1.53 24.51 2.45
C PHE A 349 -0.36 25.34 1.91
N GLU A 350 0.55 25.73 2.81
CA GLU A 350 1.80 26.43 2.47
C GLU A 350 2.99 25.70 3.11
N LEU A 351 3.96 25.29 2.28
CA LEU A 351 5.18 24.65 2.76
C LEU A 351 6.24 25.71 3.07
N SER A 352 6.61 25.86 4.34
CA SER A 352 7.71 26.74 4.73
C SER A 352 9.07 26.19 4.29
N ASP A 353 10.00 27.10 3.92
CA ASP A 353 11.37 26.76 3.56
C ASP A 353 12.13 26.06 4.70
N ASP A 354 11.88 26.45 5.95
CA ASP A 354 12.53 25.85 7.13
C ASP A 354 12.13 24.37 7.30
N LEU A 355 10.82 24.07 7.21
CA LEU A 355 10.32 22.69 7.27
C LEU A 355 10.87 21.84 6.11
N LYS A 356 10.94 22.44 4.92
CA LYS A 356 11.51 21.78 3.75
C LYS A 356 12.98 21.44 3.95
N ALA A 357 13.76 22.39 4.46
CA ALA A 357 15.17 22.19 4.76
C ALA A 357 15.37 21.11 5.84
N GLU A 358 14.58 21.12 6.93
CA GLU A 358 14.66 20.09 7.97
C GLU A 358 14.43 18.68 7.40
N ILE A 359 13.42 18.52 6.52
CA ILE A 359 13.12 17.24 5.90
C ILE A 359 14.22 16.81 4.92
N ASP A 360 14.70 17.72 4.08
CA ASP A 360 15.75 17.43 3.09
C ASP A 360 17.08 17.06 3.78
N ASP A 361 17.43 17.74 4.88
CA ASP A 361 18.67 17.49 5.64
C ASP A 361 18.61 16.19 6.44
N SER A 362 17.41 15.71 6.77
CA SER A 362 17.21 14.47 7.53
C SER A 362 17.36 13.19 6.71
N TRP A 363 17.57 13.30 5.39
CA TRP A 363 17.54 12.14 4.50
C TRP A 363 18.67 12.13 3.47
N ASP A 364 19.26 10.96 3.31
CA ASP A 364 20.25 10.65 2.28
C ASP A 364 19.97 9.29 1.64
N ILE A 365 20.06 9.24 0.31
CA ILE A 365 19.73 8.04 -0.46
C ILE A 365 20.71 6.90 -0.21
N LYS A 366 22.00 7.21 -0.02
CA LYS A 366 23.04 6.21 0.23
C LYS A 366 22.87 5.64 1.64
N GLU A 367 22.66 6.52 2.62
CA GLU A 367 22.36 6.09 3.98
C GLU A 367 21.12 5.19 4.04
N PHE A 368 20.05 5.56 3.31
CA PHE A 368 18.86 4.73 3.21
C PHE A 368 19.18 3.32 2.64
N VAL A 369 19.90 3.25 1.53
CA VAL A 369 20.30 1.97 0.90
C VAL A 369 21.15 1.12 1.84
N ASP A 370 22.07 1.75 2.58
CA ASP A 370 22.97 1.07 3.51
C ASP A 370 22.24 0.59 4.77
N GLN A 371 21.41 1.43 5.39
CA GLN A 371 20.59 1.07 6.55
C GLN A 371 19.60 -0.06 6.24
N LYS A 372 19.06 -0.09 5.01
CA LYS A 372 18.13 -1.15 4.56
C LYS A 372 18.85 -2.36 3.98
N GLY A 373 20.18 -2.31 3.86
CA GLY A 373 20.98 -3.40 3.32
C GLY A 373 20.58 -3.80 1.90
N LEU A 374 20.07 -2.87 1.07
CA LEU A 374 19.52 -3.20 -0.24
C LEU A 374 20.62 -3.55 -1.24
N ALA A 375 20.46 -4.64 -1.97
CA ALA A 375 21.28 -4.91 -3.15
C ALA A 375 20.63 -4.20 -4.35
N ILE A 376 20.86 -2.89 -4.47
CA ILE A 376 20.39 -2.11 -5.61
C ILE A 376 21.18 -2.57 -6.84
N GLY A 377 20.56 -3.41 -7.65
CA GLY A 377 21.19 -4.02 -8.81
C GLY A 377 20.74 -5.45 -9.00
N GLY A 378 20.09 -5.71 -10.12
CA GLY A 378 19.63 -7.03 -10.55
C GLY A 378 19.45 -7.02 -12.07
N ARG A 379 19.38 -8.19 -12.70
CA ARG A 379 19.04 -8.26 -14.13
C ARG A 379 17.66 -7.62 -14.32
N MET A 380 17.48 -6.78 -15.35
CA MET A 380 16.14 -6.40 -15.77
C MET A 380 15.39 -7.66 -16.18
N VAL A 381 14.50 -8.14 -15.31
CA VAL A 381 13.53 -9.17 -15.66
C VAL A 381 12.40 -8.42 -16.34
N TYR A 382 12.33 -8.55 -17.67
CA TYR A 382 11.24 -7.98 -18.44
C TYR A 382 9.96 -8.74 -18.13
N TYR A 383 8.96 -8.04 -17.59
CA TYR A 383 7.58 -8.51 -17.68
C TYR A 383 7.13 -8.22 -19.12
N PRO A 384 6.71 -9.24 -19.90
CA PRO A 384 6.19 -8.99 -21.23
C PRO A 384 4.97 -8.07 -21.10
N SER A 385 5.01 -6.92 -21.78
CA SER A 385 3.82 -6.13 -22.03
C SER A 385 2.95 -6.90 -23.03
N ASP A 386 1.66 -7.04 -22.72
CA ASP A 386 0.66 -7.59 -23.65
C ASP A 386 0.67 -6.87 -25.01
#